data_AF-A0A2N7XTW1-F1
#
_entry.id   AF-A0A2N7XTW1-F1
#
_cell.length_a   1.000
_cell.length_b   1.000
_cell.length_c   1.000
_cell.angle_alpha   90.00
_cell.angle_beta   90.00
_cell.angle_gamma   90.00
#
_symmetry.space_group_name_H-M   'P 1'
#
loop_
_entity.id
_entity.type
_entity.pdbx_description
1 polymer ?
#
loop_
_entity_poly.entity_id
_entity_poly.type
_entity_poly.pdbx_seq_one_letter_code
_entity_poly.pdbx_strand_id
1 'polypeptide(L)' 'SDLNGSAGIFRLKEELTKRVNAAVAPIQVSAVLFKEVVLQ' A
#
# COMPACT_ATOMS: atom_id res chain seq x y z
N SER A 1 -17.21 -9.99 8.29
CA SER A 1 -15.95 -10.65 7.88
C SER A 1 -15.04 -9.74 7.04
N ASP A 2 -15.44 -8.51 6.76
CA ASP A 2 -14.72 -7.53 5.93
C ASP A 2 -13.55 -6.83 6.64
N LEU A 3 -13.58 -6.75 7.97
CA LEU A 3 -12.57 -6.05 8.77
C LEU A 3 -11.20 -6.74 8.73
N ASN A 4 -11.16 -8.08 8.64
CA ASN A 4 -9.90 -8.81 8.64
C ASN A 4 -9.18 -8.74 7.27
N GLY A 5 -9.94 -8.79 6.17
CA GLY A 5 -9.42 -8.62 4.82
C GLY A 5 -9.01 -7.17 4.50
N SER A 6 -9.83 -6.20 4.91
CA SER A 6 -9.53 -4.77 4.70
C SER A 6 -8.36 -4.27 5.54
N ALA A 7 -8.17 -4.76 6.77
CA ALA A 7 -7.02 -4.41 7.60
C ALA A 7 -5.67 -4.85 6.98
N GLY A 8 -5.64 -6.01 6.32
CA GLY A 8 -4.44 -6.47 5.60
C GLY A 8 -4.09 -5.56 4.43
N ILE A 9 -5.08 -5.20 3.61
CA ILE A 9 -4.90 -4.29 2.47
C ILE A 9 -4.50 -2.88 2.91
N PHE A 10 -5.08 -2.37 4.00
CA PHE A 10 -4.73 -1.07 4.55
C PHE A 10 -3.25 -1.04 4.99
N ARG A 11 -2.80 -2.04 5.75
CA ARG A 11 -1.39 -2.15 6.14
C ARG A 11 -0.46 -2.26 4.93
N LEU A 12 -0.84 -3.01 3.90
CA LEU A 12 -0.05 -3.14 2.68
C LEU A 12 0.07 -1.79 1.95
N LYS A 13 -1.00 -0.99 1.87
CA LYS A 13 -0.95 0.37 1.30
C LYS A 13 0.06 1.25 2.03
N GLU A 14 0.04 1.27 3.36
CA GLU A 14 0.96 2.08 4.15
C GLU A 14 2.41 1.65 3.96
N GLU A 15 2.66 0.34 4.00
CA GLU A 15 3.98 -0.25 3.85
C GLU A 15 4.57 0.09 2.48
N LEU A 16 3.81 -0.12 1.40
CA LEU A 16 4.26 0.22 0.05
C LEU A 16 4.46 1.72 -0.13
N THR A 17 3.56 2.56 0.38
CA THR A 17 3.71 4.02 0.30
C THR A 17 4.99 4.47 0.99
N LYS A 18 5.33 3.89 2.14
CA LYS A 18 6.58 4.16 2.85
C LYS A 18 7.80 3.71 2.04
N ARG A 19 7.80 2.51 1.47
CA ARG A 19 8.92 1.99 0.67
C ARG A 19 9.17 2.80 -0.59
N VAL A 20 8.10 3.15 -1.31
CA VAL A 20 8.21 3.97 -2.52
C VAL A 20 8.83 5.32 -2.18
N ASN A 21 8.34 6.00 -1.14
CA ASN A 21 8.91 7.28 -0.69
C ASN A 21 10.39 7.17 -0.34
N ALA A 22 10.82 6.09 0.31
CA ALA A 22 12.24 5.86 0.59
C ALA A 22 13.08 5.65 -0.68
N ALA A 23 12.53 4.98 -1.68
CA ALA A 23 13.22 4.68 -2.94
C ALA A 23 13.31 5.89 -3.89
N VAL A 24 12.32 6.79 -3.86
CA VAL A 24 12.23 7.94 -4.78
C VAL A 24 12.67 9.26 -4.17
N ALA A 25 13.22 9.25 -2.95
CA ALA A 25 13.67 10.45 -2.25
C ALA A 25 14.62 11.29 -3.14
N PRO A 26 14.45 12.63 -3.19
CA PRO A 26 13.61 13.46 -2.31
C PRO A 26 12.13 13.61 -2.75
N ILE A 27 11.70 12.94 -3.80
CA ILE A 27 10.32 13.03 -4.32
C ILE A 27 9.36 12.36 -3.33
N GLN A 28 8.26 13.05 -3.00
CA GLN A 28 7.23 12.54 -2.09
C GLN A 28 6.01 12.05 -2.88
N VAL A 29 5.56 10.83 -2.55
CA VAL A 29 4.38 10.17 -3.11
C VAL A 29 3.30 10.10 -2.04
N SER A 30 2.10 10.57 -2.37
CA SER A 30 0.98 10.69 -1.42
C SER A 30 0.22 9.39 -1.18
N ALA A 31 0.15 8.50 -2.18
CA ALA A 31 -0.56 7.23 -2.05
C ALA A 31 -0.14 6.22 -3.13
N VAL A 32 -0.28 4.94 -2.81
CA VAL A 32 -0.18 3.82 -3.76
C VAL A 32 -1.58 3.25 -4.02
N LEU A 33 -1.98 3.22 -5.30
CA LEU A 33 -3.25 2.67 -5.74
C LEU A 33 -3.06 1.26 -6.31
N PHE A 34 -3.86 0.31 -5.81
CA PHE A 34 -3.94 -1.03 -6.38
C PHE A 34 -5.03 -1.07 -7.44
N LYS A 35 -4.67 -1.47 -8.67
CA LYS A 35 -5.63 -1.67 -9.75
C LYS A 35 -6.33 -3.03 -9.63
N GLU A 36 -5.58 -4.06 -9.26
CA GLU A 36 -6.07 -5.41 -9.03
C GLU A 36 -5.20 -6.05 -7.94
N VAL A 37 -5.80 -6.89 -7.09
CA VAL A 37 -5.09 -7.67 -6.06
C VAL A 37 -5.53 -9.12 -6.22
N VAL A 38 -4.58 -9.98 -6.54
CA VAL A 38 -4.79 -11.43 -6.64
C VAL A 38 -4.29 -12.09 -5.37
N LEU A 39 -5.11 -12.95 -4.77
CA LEU A 39 -4.77 -13.78 -3.63
C LEU A 39 -4.74 -15.25 -4.11
N GLN A 40 -3.70 -15.99 -3.74
CA GLN A 40 -3.57 -17.42 -4.05
C GLN A 40 -4.20 -18.30 -2.97
#